data_AF-A0A7S0M435-F1
#
_entry.id   AF-A0A7S0M435-F1
#
_cell.length_a   1.000
_cell.length_b   1.000
_cell.length_c   1.000
_cell.angle_alpha   90.00
_cell.angle_beta   90.00
_cell.angle_gamma   90.00
#
_symmetry.space_group_name_H-M   'P 1'
#
loop_
_entity.id
_entity.type
_entity.pdbx_description
1 polymer ?
#
loop_
_entity_poly.entity_id
_entity_poly.type
_entity_poly.pdbx_seq_one_letter_code
_entity_poly.pdbx_strand_id
1 'polypeptide(L)'
;EYTVGLSDSEDRKTILSFAGLKSTISPSTLVSRIAKISKSSPCCLVVGLIYLERLKILYPSFNVTLRSFVRLFVTSSMIAAKFFDDFYCGIQTWADIGGIKHHELKKLE
;
A
#
# COMPACT_ATOMS: atom_id res chain seq x y z
N GLU A 1 -22.97 -23.77 -7.69
CA GLU A 1 -22.08 -24.03 -6.54
C GLU A 1 -20.66 -24.27 -7.04
N TYR A 2 -19.67 -24.15 -6.16
CA TYR A 2 -18.23 -24.40 -6.34
C TYR A 2 -17.36 -23.23 -6.83
N THR A 3 -16.73 -22.55 -5.85
CA THR A 3 -15.31 -22.05 -5.79
C THR A 3 -15.12 -20.74 -5.00
N VAL A 4 -15.86 -20.51 -3.91
CA VAL A 4 -15.69 -19.29 -3.08
C VAL A 4 -14.73 -19.51 -1.89
N GLY A 5 -14.35 -20.76 -1.58
CA GLY A 5 -13.62 -21.06 -0.33
C GLY A 5 -12.09 -20.95 -0.38
N LEU A 6 -11.46 -21.10 -1.55
CA LEU A 6 -9.99 -21.16 -1.67
C LEU A 6 -9.37 -19.79 -2.01
N SER A 7 -10.04 -18.94 -2.79
CA SER A 7 -9.56 -17.58 -3.06
C SER A 7 -9.66 -16.69 -1.83
N ASP A 8 -10.80 -16.72 -1.11
CA ASP A 8 -11.01 -15.90 0.09
C ASP A 8 -9.97 -16.19 1.19
N SER A 9 -9.46 -17.42 1.27
CA SER A 9 -8.39 -17.82 2.20
C SER A 9 -7.05 -17.16 1.86
N GLU A 10 -6.63 -17.22 0.60
CA GLU A 10 -5.36 -16.66 0.13
C GLU A 10 -5.40 -15.12 0.04
N ASP A 11 -6.53 -14.57 -0.37
CA ASP A 11 -6.78 -13.12 -0.39
C ASP A 11 -6.73 -12.57 1.05
N ARG A 12 -7.35 -13.26 2.01
CA ARG A 12 -7.30 -12.89 3.42
C ARG A 12 -5.88 -12.97 3.99
N LYS A 13 -5.09 -14.00 3.66
CA LYS A 13 -3.66 -14.06 4.07
C LYS A 13 -2.87 -12.89 3.48
N THR A 14 -3.11 -12.54 2.22
CA THR A 14 -2.45 -11.42 1.54
C THR A 14 -2.80 -10.10 2.21
N ILE A 15 -4.07 -9.86 2.54
CA ILE A 15 -4.52 -8.67 3.25
C ILE A 15 -3.94 -8.60 4.67
N LEU A 16 -3.85 -9.74 5.36
CA LEU A 16 -3.23 -9.82 6.69
C LEU A 16 -1.71 -9.53 6.65
N SER A 17 -1.03 -9.74 5.52
CA SER A 17 0.39 -9.37 5.38
C SER A 17 0.65 -7.86 5.57
N PHE A 18 -0.37 -7.03 5.35
CA PHE A 18 -0.32 -5.60 5.64
C PHE A 18 -0.49 -5.27 7.13
N ALA A 19 -0.94 -6.20 7.97
CA ALA A 19 -1.01 -6.04 9.42
C ALA A 19 0.38 -6.26 10.05
N GLY A 20 1.31 -5.34 9.79
CA GLY A 20 2.66 -5.42 10.35
C GLY A 20 2.84 -4.79 11.73
N LEU A 21 4.11 -4.69 12.16
CA LEU A 21 4.53 -4.04 13.40
C LEU A 21 4.08 -2.58 13.46
N LYS A 22 3.98 -2.04 14.68
CA LYS A 22 3.48 -0.68 14.96
C LYS A 22 4.30 0.37 14.20
N SER A 23 3.70 1.00 13.19
CA SER A 23 4.26 2.20 12.57
C SER A 23 4.05 3.40 13.50
N THR A 24 5.09 4.19 13.68
CA THR A 24 5.08 5.45 14.45
C THR A 24 4.68 6.65 13.59
N ILE A 25 4.44 6.45 12.28
CA ILE A 25 4.19 7.53 11.33
C ILE A 25 2.69 7.83 11.26
N SER A 26 2.33 9.11 11.44
CA SER A 26 0.96 9.60 11.20
C SER A 26 0.60 9.57 9.70
N PRO A 27 -0.65 9.28 9.32
CA PRO A 27 -1.12 9.35 7.93
C PRO A 27 -0.79 10.66 7.23
N SER A 28 -0.95 11.79 7.91
CA SER A 28 -0.63 13.12 7.35
C SER A 28 0.85 13.27 7.04
N THR A 29 1.71 12.78 7.94
CA THR A 29 3.16 12.76 7.75
C THR A 29 3.55 11.83 6.61
N LEU A 30 2.88 10.67 6.47
CA LEU A 30 3.13 9.74 5.38
C LEU A 30 2.81 10.35 4.02
N VAL A 31 1.62 10.92 3.86
CA VAL A 31 1.20 11.60 2.62
C VAL A 31 2.18 12.72 2.28
N SER A 32 2.58 13.51 3.28
CA SER A 32 3.57 14.58 3.10
C SER A 32 4.94 14.06 2.66
N ARG A 33 5.39 12.92 3.19
CA ARG A 33 6.66 12.30 2.78
C ARG A 33 6.58 11.76 1.35
N ILE A 34 5.50 11.09 0.99
CA ILE A 34 5.31 10.57 -0.37
C ILE A 34 5.32 11.75 -1.35
N ALA A 35 4.52 12.78 -1.11
CA ALA A 35 4.45 13.95 -2.00
C ALA A 35 5.80 14.67 -2.17
N LYS A 36 6.65 14.69 -1.14
CA LYS A 36 7.96 15.37 -1.20
C LYS A 36 9.09 14.52 -1.77
N ILE A 37 9.11 13.21 -1.47
CA ILE A 37 10.29 12.36 -1.68
C ILE A 37 10.11 11.42 -2.88
N SER A 38 8.89 10.92 -3.13
CA SER A 38 8.65 9.86 -4.12
C SER A 38 8.91 10.29 -5.57
N LYS A 39 8.90 11.60 -5.84
CA LYS A 39 8.90 12.20 -7.19
C LYS A 39 7.75 11.72 -8.09
N SER A 40 6.75 11.05 -7.54
CA SER A 40 5.59 10.59 -8.31
C SER A 40 4.69 11.75 -8.67
N SER A 41 3.99 11.66 -9.80
CA SER A 41 2.98 12.64 -10.16
C SER A 41 1.88 12.73 -9.08
N PRO A 42 1.27 13.91 -8.83
CA PRO A 42 0.17 14.05 -7.89
C PRO A 42 -1.01 13.11 -8.18
N CYS A 43 -1.22 12.72 -9.44
CA CYS A 43 -2.26 11.76 -9.80
C CYS A 43 -2.03 10.37 -9.19
N CYS A 44 -0.78 9.94 -9.01
CA CYS A 44 -0.44 8.64 -8.42
C CYS A 44 -0.90 8.52 -6.96
N LEU A 45 -0.95 9.63 -6.22
CA LEU A 45 -1.52 9.68 -4.86
C LEU A 45 -3.03 9.44 -4.88
N VAL A 46 -3.73 10.07 -5.81
CA VAL A 46 -5.18 9.92 -5.98
C VAL A 46 -5.51 8.49 -6.39
N VAL A 47 -4.76 7.93 -7.35
CA VAL A 47 -4.92 6.54 -7.76
C VAL A 47 -4.62 5.57 -6.61
N GLY A 48 -3.57 5.82 -5.83
CA GLY A 48 -3.27 5.04 -4.64
C GLY A 48 -4.45 4.99 -3.65
N LEU A 49 -5.12 6.14 -3.43
CA LEU A 49 -6.34 6.18 -2.61
C LEU A 49 -7.50 5.40 -3.22
N ILE A 50 -7.69 5.49 -4.54
CA ILE A 50 -8.72 4.70 -5.26
C ILE A 50 -8.46 3.20 -5.09
N TYR A 51 -7.20 2.75 -5.12
CA TYR A 51 -6.84 1.36 -4.86
C TYR A 51 -7.22 0.93 -3.44
N LEU A 52 -7.01 1.78 -2.43
CA LEU A 52 -7.46 1.50 -1.06
C LEU A 52 -8.98 1.39 -0.95
N GLU A 53 -9.70 2.29 -1.61
CA GLU A 53 -11.17 2.28 -1.61
C GLU A 53 -11.70 1.00 -2.27
N ARG A 54 -11.14 0.62 -3.42
CA ARG A 54 -11.48 -0.63 -4.11
C ARG A 54 -11.19 -1.85 -3.25
N LEU A 55 -10.05 -1.89 -2.55
CA LEU A 55 -9.73 -2.98 -1.62
C LEU A 55 -10.77 -3.10 -0.51
N LYS A 56 -11.25 -1.97 0.04
CA LYS A 56 -12.28 -1.98 1.08
C LYS A 56 -13.63 -2.48 0.55
N ILE A 57 -13.98 -2.15 -0.69
CA ILE A 57 -15.22 -2.63 -1.33
C ILE A 57 -15.13 -4.14 -1.59
N LEU A 58 -13.99 -4.63 -2.07
CA LEU A 58 -13.78 -6.07 -2.35
C LEU A 58 -13.71 -6.91 -1.06
N TYR A 59 -13.18 -6.34 0.02
CA TYR A 59 -12.99 -7.05 1.29
C TYR A 59 -13.60 -6.27 2.45
N PRO A 60 -14.93 -6.32 2.63
CA PRO A 60 -15.63 -5.54 3.67
C PRO A 60 -15.21 -5.89 5.09
N SER A 61 -14.76 -7.13 5.33
CA SER A 61 -14.25 -7.58 6.64
C SER A 61 -12.88 -7.01 6.98
N PHE A 62 -12.19 -6.39 6.02
CA PHE A 62 -10.88 -5.81 6.24
C PHE A 62 -10.98 -4.41 6.86
N ASN A 63 -10.54 -4.30 8.10
CA ASN A 63 -10.46 -3.02 8.80
C ASN A 63 -9.08 -2.37 8.57
N VAL A 64 -9.08 -1.23 7.90
CA VAL A 64 -7.87 -0.39 7.74
C VAL A 64 -7.51 0.20 9.09
N THR A 65 -6.51 -0.40 9.75
CA THR A 65 -5.88 0.19 10.95
C THR A 65 -4.76 1.15 10.54
N LEU A 66 -4.30 2.00 11.46
CA LEU A 66 -3.14 2.88 11.21
C LEU A 66 -1.91 2.12 10.69
N ARG A 67 -1.69 0.91 11.21
CA ARG A 67 -0.55 0.05 10.84
C ARG A 67 -0.68 -0.46 9.42
N SER A 68 -1.87 -0.97 9.08
CA SER A 68 -2.18 -1.45 7.75
C SER A 68 -2.19 -0.31 6.73
N PHE A 69 -2.69 0.88 7.13
CA PHE A 69 -2.76 2.06 6.27
C PHE A 69 -1.38 2.45 5.73
N VAL A 70 -0.35 2.51 6.58
CA VAL A 70 0.99 2.94 6.11
C VAL A 70 1.51 2.01 5.01
N ARG A 71 1.43 0.70 5.24
CA ARG A 71 1.90 -0.30 4.27
C ARG A 71 1.06 -0.30 3.01
N LEU A 72 -0.26 -0.32 3.16
CA LEU A 72 -1.18 -0.31 2.04
C LEU A 72 -1.02 0.95 1.19
N PHE A 73 -0.90 2.12 1.82
CA PHE A 73 -0.81 3.38 1.10
C PHE A 73 0.55 3.55 0.40
N VAL A 74 1.65 3.11 1.03
CA VAL A 74 2.97 3.09 0.39
C VAL A 74 2.97 2.15 -0.80
N THR A 75 2.49 0.91 -0.64
CA THR A 75 2.46 -0.07 -1.72
C THR A 75 1.54 0.38 -2.85
N SER A 76 0.32 0.82 -2.57
CA SER A 76 -0.62 1.29 -3.61
C SER A 76 -0.09 2.52 -4.36
N SER A 77 0.50 3.49 -3.66
CA SER A 77 1.11 4.67 -4.29
C SER A 77 2.33 4.30 -5.14
N MET A 78 3.15 3.35 -4.67
CA MET A 78 4.30 2.84 -5.43
C MET A 78 3.85 2.13 -6.71
N ILE A 79 2.83 1.27 -6.62
CA ILE A 79 2.27 0.57 -7.79
C ILE A 79 1.67 1.59 -8.78
N ALA A 80 0.95 2.60 -8.28
CA ALA A 80 0.45 3.68 -9.12
C ALA A 80 1.59 4.43 -9.83
N ALA A 81 2.65 4.82 -9.12
CA ALA A 81 3.81 5.47 -9.72
C ALA A 81 4.49 4.59 -10.78
N LYS A 82 4.68 3.30 -10.52
CA LYS A 82 5.25 2.34 -11.49
C LYS A 82 4.41 2.17 -12.76
N PHE A 83 3.09 2.36 -12.65
CA PHE A 83 2.17 2.18 -13.76
C PHE A 83 1.96 3.47 -14.58
N PHE A 84 1.89 4.62 -13.91
CA PHE A 84 1.50 5.89 -14.53
C PHE A 84 2.67 6.83 -14.83
N ASP A 85 3.75 6.78 -14.05
CA ASP A 85 4.89 7.69 -14.25
C ASP A 85 5.98 7.01 -15.09
N ASP A 86 6.47 7.72 -16.11
CA ASP A 86 7.61 7.27 -16.94
C ASP A 86 8.91 7.12 -16.11
N PHE A 87 9.05 7.92 -15.06
CA PHE A 87 10.17 7.90 -14.13
C PHE A 87 9.68 7.71 -12.70
N TYR A 88 10.03 6.58 -12.08
CA TYR A 88 9.63 6.26 -10.71
C TYR A 88 10.84 5.94 -9.82
N CYS A 89 10.73 6.23 -8.53
CA CYS A 89 11.77 5.89 -7.57
C CYS A 89 11.82 4.37 -7.30
N GLY A 90 13.02 3.86 -7.02
CA GLY A 90 13.23 2.46 -6.67
C GLY A 90 12.57 2.08 -5.33
N ILE A 91 12.37 0.78 -5.13
CA ILE A 91 11.68 0.24 -3.95
C ILE A 91 12.33 0.63 -2.61
N GLN A 92 13.66 0.85 -2.60
CA GLN A 92 14.37 1.32 -1.41
C GLN A 92 13.85 2.69 -0.94
N THR A 93 13.66 3.64 -1.87
CA THR A 93 13.12 4.96 -1.54
C THR A 93 11.72 4.88 -0.94
N TRP A 94 10.87 4.01 -1.50
CA TRP A 94 9.53 3.77 -0.98
C TRP A 94 9.55 3.10 0.40
N ALA A 95 10.48 2.17 0.62
CA ALA A 95 10.70 1.52 1.90
C ALA A 95 11.09 2.55 2.98
N ASP A 96 11.99 3.48 2.65
CA ASP A 96 12.45 4.54 3.55
C ASP A 96 11.33 5.55 3.87
N ILE A 97 10.51 5.93 2.87
CA ILE A 97 9.33 6.80 3.07
C ILE A 97 8.36 6.19 4.08
N GLY A 98 8.06 4.90 3.90
CA GLY A 98 7.12 4.15 4.74
C GLY A 98 7.69 3.65 6.07
N GLY A 99 9.01 3.69 6.26
CA GLY A 99 9.69 3.05 7.38
C GLY A 99 9.51 1.51 7.39
N ILE A 100 9.44 0.91 6.20
CA ILE A 100 9.23 -0.53 5.99
C ILE A 100 10.57 -1.14 5.57
N LYS A 101 10.86 -2.40 5.94
CA LYS A 101 12.09 -3.05 5.47
C LYS A 101 11.99 -3.33 3.97
N HIS A 102 13.09 -3.17 3.23
CA HIS A 102 13.12 -3.41 1.77
C HIS A 102 12.52 -4.76 1.36
N HIS A 103 12.96 -5.85 1.99
CA HIS A 103 12.47 -7.21 1.68
C HIS A 103 11.00 -7.41 2.02
N GLU A 104 10.48 -6.61 2.96
CA GLU A 104 9.08 -6.66 3.37
C GLU A 104 8.22 -5.91 2.35
N LEU A 105 8.63 -4.70 1.95
CA LEU A 105 7.94 -3.96 0.89
C LEU A 105 7.94 -4.74 -0.43
N LYS A 106 9.04 -5.42 -0.75
CA LYS A 106 9.15 -6.30 -1.95
C LYS A 106 8.17 -7.48 -1.95
N LYS A 107 7.71 -7.92 -0.77
CA LYS A 107 6.69 -8.98 -0.65
C LYS A 107 5.26 -8.43 -0.73
N LEU A 108 5.10 -7.14 -0.46
CA LEU A 108 3.81 -6.45 -0.51
C LEU A 108 3.50 -5.91 -1.90
N GLU A 109 4.55 -5.56 -2.67
CA GLU A 109 4.47 -5.34 -4.11
C GLU A 109 4.02 -6.61 -4.84
#